data_AF-A0A7R9YJD0-F1
#
_entry.id   AF-A0A7R9YJD0-F1
#
_cell.length_a   1.000
_cell.length_b   1.000
_cell.length_c   1.000
_cell.angle_alpha   90.00
_cell.angle_beta   90.00
_cell.angle_gamma   90.00
#
_symmetry.space_group_name_H-M   'P 1'
#
loop_
_entity.id
_entity.type
_entity.pdbx_description
1 polymer ?
#
loop_
_entity_poly.entity_id
_entity_poly.type
_entity_poly.pdbx_seq_one_letter_code
_entity_poly.pdbx_strand_id
1 'polypeptide(L)'
;GQGMAPGAMLLPPGGGGGAGDSEQLGALPAEIEVRVVHGPHAGKTGKITQVRAGGDVYVVVLMTGGGVQVVELGRRDLEVSTPGKRDSIVIIHGDLANNTGTLIGVDGTDGIVKMDTANGDIKIVELRSCAKLVSR
;
A
#
# COMPACT_ATOMS: atom_id res chain seq x y z
N GLY A 1 36.36 53.23 -6.35
CA GLY A 1 35.78 51.92 -6.06
C GLY A 1 34.47 51.82 -6.80
N GLN A 2 34.38 50.98 -7.83
CA GLN A 2 33.12 50.68 -8.52
C GLN A 2 32.33 49.67 -7.67
N GLY A 3 31.20 50.10 -7.14
CA GLY A 3 30.21 49.23 -6.49
C GLY A 3 29.01 49.06 -7.42
N MET A 4 28.66 47.81 -7.68
CA MET A 4 27.71 47.33 -8.69
C MET A 4 26.25 47.71 -8.40
N ALA A 5 25.49 47.85 -9.49
CA ALA A 5 24.05 48.14 -9.55
C ALA A 5 23.15 46.94 -9.13
N PRO A 6 21.87 47.17 -8.78
CA PRO A 6 20.97 46.19 -8.16
C PRO A 6 20.28 45.28 -9.20
N GLY A 7 20.24 43.97 -8.92
CA GLY A 7 19.57 42.96 -9.73
C GLY A 7 18.41 42.30 -8.96
N ALA A 8 17.21 42.44 -9.49
CA ALA A 8 15.94 41.98 -8.93
C ALA A 8 15.91 40.49 -8.58
N MET A 9 15.53 40.16 -7.34
CA MET A 9 14.99 38.84 -6.99
C MET A 9 13.47 38.87 -7.13
N LEU A 10 12.98 38.52 -8.32
CA LEU A 10 11.58 38.14 -8.54
C LEU A 10 11.55 36.62 -8.78
N LEU A 11 11.41 35.86 -7.71
CA LEU A 11 11.01 34.46 -7.78
C LEU A 11 9.48 34.42 -7.87
N PRO A 12 8.86 33.87 -8.94
CA PRO A 12 7.43 33.62 -8.93
C PRO A 12 7.08 32.44 -8.00
N PRO A 13 5.89 32.43 -7.38
CA PRO A 13 5.39 31.29 -6.61
C PRO A 13 4.94 30.21 -7.58
N GLY A 14 5.87 29.32 -7.94
CA GLY A 14 5.59 28.15 -8.76
C GLY A 14 5.05 27.00 -7.92
N GLY A 15 3.84 27.14 -7.38
CA GLY A 15 3.04 26.00 -6.97
C GLY A 15 2.75 25.13 -8.18
N GLY A 16 3.44 24.00 -8.28
CA GLY A 16 3.38 23.07 -9.40
C GLY A 16 2.68 21.78 -9.01
N GLY A 17 1.52 21.55 -9.65
CA GLY A 17 0.80 20.27 -9.69
C GLY A 17 -0.15 20.10 -8.51
N GLY A 18 -1.46 20.07 -8.67
CA GLY A 18 -2.21 19.59 -9.81
C GLY A 18 -3.38 18.83 -9.22
N ALA A 19 -4.59 19.33 -9.46
CA ALA A 19 -5.83 18.74 -9.02
C ALA A 19 -5.90 17.25 -9.38
N GLY A 20 -6.35 16.47 -8.41
CA GLY A 20 -6.50 15.04 -8.54
C GLY A 20 -6.94 14.45 -7.22
N ASP A 21 -8.13 14.85 -6.75
CA ASP A 21 -9.04 13.98 -5.98
C ASP A 21 -9.44 12.74 -6.81
N SER A 22 -8.50 12.13 -7.52
CA SER A 22 -8.50 10.71 -7.73
C SER A 22 -8.09 10.16 -6.38
N GLU A 23 -8.99 9.46 -5.70
CA GLU A 23 -8.65 8.57 -4.58
C GLU A 23 -7.35 7.87 -4.97
N GLN A 24 -6.23 8.39 -4.48
CA GLN A 24 -4.93 7.86 -4.83
C GLN A 24 -4.90 6.59 -4.03
N LEU A 25 -5.45 5.54 -4.63
CA LEU A 25 -5.31 4.18 -4.21
C LEU A 25 -3.81 3.98 -4.17
N GLY A 26 -3.22 4.26 -3.01
CA GLY A 26 -1.79 4.30 -2.80
C GLY A 26 -1.19 3.05 -3.39
N ALA A 27 0.03 3.19 -3.93
CA ALA A 27 0.74 2.05 -4.46
C ALA A 27 0.78 0.96 -3.39
N LEU A 28 0.31 -0.24 -3.75
CA LEU A 28 0.35 -1.35 -2.81
C LEU A 28 1.79 -1.80 -2.64
N PRO A 29 2.25 -2.10 -1.42
CA PRO A 29 3.54 -2.72 -1.23
C PRO A 29 3.56 -4.12 -1.85
N ALA A 30 4.75 -4.61 -2.14
CA ALA A 30 4.92 -6.01 -2.48
C ALA A 30 4.63 -6.91 -1.26
N GLU A 31 4.51 -8.21 -1.50
CA GLU A 31 4.37 -9.25 -0.47
C GLU A 31 3.05 -9.21 0.31
N ILE A 32 2.03 -8.53 -0.21
CA ILE A 32 0.68 -8.57 0.38
C ILE A 32 -0.25 -9.54 -0.35
N GLU A 33 -1.25 -10.03 0.37
CA GLU A 33 -2.35 -10.80 -0.19
C GLU A 33 -3.38 -9.86 -0.82
N VAL A 34 -3.71 -10.13 -2.07
CA VAL A 34 -4.74 -9.41 -2.82
C VAL A 34 -5.71 -10.38 -3.45
N ARG A 35 -6.94 -9.92 -3.60
CA ARG A 35 -7.99 -10.61 -4.32
C ARG A 35 -8.24 -9.88 -5.64
N VAL A 36 -8.34 -10.65 -6.70
CA VAL A 36 -8.70 -10.11 -8.01
C VAL A 36 -10.21 -9.88 -8.02
N VAL A 37 -10.64 -8.66 -8.30
CA VAL A 37 -12.07 -8.29 -8.35
C VAL A 37 -12.59 -8.11 -9.76
N HIS A 38 -11.70 -7.86 -10.72
CA HIS A 38 -12.05 -7.63 -12.12
C HIS A 38 -11.26 -8.55 -13.07
N GLY A 39 -11.80 -8.75 -14.27
CA GLY A 39 -11.16 -9.54 -15.32
C GLY A 39 -11.38 -11.07 -15.21
N PRO A 40 -10.62 -11.87 -15.99
CA PRO A 40 -10.84 -13.31 -16.12
C PRO A 40 -10.47 -14.12 -14.87
N HIS A 41 -9.77 -13.48 -13.93
CA HIS A 41 -9.36 -14.08 -12.67
C HIS A 41 -10.14 -13.55 -11.47
N ALA A 42 -11.23 -12.79 -11.70
CA ALA A 42 -12.08 -12.26 -10.65
C ALA A 42 -12.54 -13.36 -9.68
N GLY A 43 -12.44 -13.06 -8.39
CA GLY A 43 -12.72 -13.98 -7.29
C GLY A 43 -11.51 -14.81 -6.84
N LYS A 44 -10.40 -14.85 -7.59
CA LYS A 44 -9.17 -15.54 -7.17
C LYS A 44 -8.33 -14.68 -6.23
N THR A 45 -7.72 -15.31 -5.25
CA THR A 45 -6.77 -14.69 -4.34
C THR A 45 -5.35 -15.00 -4.77
N GLY A 46 -4.46 -14.03 -4.63
CA GLY A 46 -3.05 -14.19 -4.92
C GLY A 46 -2.18 -13.28 -4.06
N LYS A 47 -0.88 -13.36 -4.31
CA LYS A 47 0.13 -12.55 -3.64
C LYS A 47 0.82 -11.62 -4.62
N ILE A 48 0.98 -10.36 -4.26
CA ILE A 48 1.84 -9.44 -5.02
C ILE A 48 3.29 -9.85 -4.78
N THR A 49 4.02 -10.22 -5.83
CA THR A 49 5.46 -10.50 -5.72
C THR A 49 6.31 -9.33 -6.17
N GLN A 50 5.78 -8.48 -7.04
CA GLN A 50 6.52 -7.36 -7.58
C GLN A 50 5.57 -6.23 -7.98
N VAL A 51 6.00 -4.99 -7.74
CA VAL A 51 5.31 -3.77 -8.18
C VAL A 51 6.14 -3.17 -9.31
N ARG A 52 5.50 -2.80 -10.41
CA ARG A 52 6.11 -2.23 -11.62
C ARG A 52 5.48 -0.87 -11.92
N ALA A 53 6.16 -0.10 -12.78
CA ALA A 53 5.71 1.22 -13.21
C ALA A 53 5.34 2.15 -12.03
N GLY A 54 6.07 2.09 -10.92
CA GLY A 54 5.85 2.97 -9.77
C GLY A 54 4.56 2.73 -8.97
N GLY A 55 3.83 1.62 -9.21
CA GLY A 55 2.55 1.34 -8.52
C GLY A 55 1.34 1.20 -9.45
N ASP A 56 1.54 1.27 -10.76
CA ASP A 56 0.45 1.08 -11.73
C ASP A 56 0.22 -0.40 -12.08
N VAL A 57 1.29 -1.21 -12.11
CA VAL A 57 1.24 -2.62 -12.52
C VAL A 57 1.76 -3.52 -11.42
N TYR A 58 1.02 -4.59 -11.13
CA TYR A 58 1.35 -5.54 -10.06
C TYR A 58 1.48 -6.94 -10.62
N VAL A 59 2.60 -7.59 -10.31
CA VAL A 59 2.82 -9.00 -10.62
C VAL A 59 2.21 -9.81 -9.48
N VAL A 60 1.08 -10.47 -9.76
CA VAL A 60 0.31 -11.23 -8.79
C VAL A 60 0.41 -12.72 -9.09
N VAL A 61 0.73 -13.47 -8.06
CA VAL A 61 0.82 -14.92 -8.07
C VAL A 61 -0.49 -15.49 -7.52
N LEU A 62 -1.37 -15.93 -8.41
CA LEU A 62 -2.66 -16.51 -8.10
C LEU A 62 -2.52 -18.00 -7.78
N MET A 63 -3.15 -18.43 -6.68
CA MET A 63 -3.33 -19.85 -6.37
C MET A 63 -4.59 -20.33 -7.09
N THR A 64 -4.44 -21.29 -8.00
CA THR A 64 -5.55 -21.92 -8.72
C THR A 64 -5.56 -23.43 -8.46
N GLY A 65 -6.69 -24.11 -8.63
CA GLY A 65 -6.80 -25.55 -8.34
C GLY A 65 -5.84 -26.46 -9.12
N GLY A 66 -5.19 -25.94 -10.17
CA GLY A 66 -4.16 -26.62 -10.96
C GLY A 66 -2.72 -26.15 -10.69
N GLY A 67 -2.48 -25.32 -9.68
CA GLY A 67 -1.15 -24.82 -9.33
C GLY A 67 -1.09 -23.31 -9.19
N VAL A 68 0.05 -22.73 -9.56
CA VAL A 68 0.35 -21.32 -9.38
C VAL A 68 0.37 -20.61 -10.73
N GLN A 69 -0.36 -19.51 -10.87
CA GLN A 69 -0.40 -18.71 -12.08
C GLN A 69 0.09 -17.29 -11.79
N VAL A 70 1.05 -16.79 -12.57
CA VAL A 70 1.54 -15.41 -12.45
C VAL A 70 0.85 -14.55 -13.49
N VAL A 71 0.25 -13.44 -13.06
CA VAL A 71 -0.45 -12.49 -13.92
C VAL A 71 -0.04 -11.06 -13.59
N GLU A 72 -0.08 -10.17 -14.57
CA GLU A 72 0.12 -8.74 -14.38
C GLU A 72 -1.25 -8.05 -14.36
N LEU A 73 -1.56 -7.35 -13.27
CA LEU A 73 -2.85 -6.72 -13.03
C LEU A 73 -2.66 -5.26 -12.62
N GLY A 74 -3.64 -4.41 -12.95
CA GLY A 74 -3.65 -3.02 -12.53
C GLY A 74 -4.18 -2.85 -11.11
N ARG A 75 -3.91 -1.69 -10.49
CA ARG A 75 -4.43 -1.35 -9.14
C ARG A 75 -5.94 -1.52 -9.01
N ARG A 76 -6.70 -1.22 -10.09
CA ARG A 76 -8.17 -1.26 -10.13
C ARG A 76 -8.74 -2.69 -10.18
N ASP A 77 -7.95 -3.64 -10.63
CA ASP A 77 -8.36 -5.04 -10.70
C ASP A 77 -8.09 -5.79 -9.38
N LEU A 78 -7.42 -5.14 -8.44
CA LEU A 78 -6.92 -5.70 -7.19
C LEU A 78 -7.57 -5.06 -5.96
N GLU A 79 -8.12 -5.93 -5.12
CA GLU A 79 -8.64 -5.59 -3.80
C GLU A 79 -7.69 -6.15 -2.73
N VAL A 80 -7.40 -5.34 -1.72
CA VAL A 80 -6.53 -5.75 -0.61
C VAL A 80 -7.29 -6.73 0.28
N SER A 81 -6.67 -7.88 0.56
CA SER A 81 -7.26 -8.85 1.49
C SER A 81 -7.21 -8.29 2.91
N THR A 82 -8.37 -8.27 3.58
CA THR A 82 -8.47 -7.84 4.97
C THR A 82 -7.74 -8.85 5.86
N PRO A 83 -6.79 -8.41 6.70
CA PRO A 83 -6.04 -9.33 7.55
C PRO A 83 -6.90 -9.92 8.67
N GLY A 84 -6.60 -11.16 9.05
CA GLY A 84 -7.24 -11.88 10.15
C GLY A 84 -6.41 -11.85 11.44
N LYS A 85 -7.03 -12.31 12.54
CA LYS A 85 -6.35 -12.41 13.84
C LYS A 85 -5.12 -13.33 13.73
N ARG A 86 -3.97 -12.84 14.19
CA ARG A 86 -2.62 -13.43 14.09
C ARG A 86 -1.95 -13.35 12.73
N ASP A 87 -2.55 -12.70 11.73
CA ASP A 87 -1.85 -12.44 10.48
C ASP A 87 -0.81 -11.34 10.65
N SER A 88 0.28 -11.45 9.88
CA SER A 88 1.19 -10.35 9.64
C SER A 88 0.50 -9.33 8.74
N ILE A 89 0.67 -8.05 9.05
CA ILE A 89 0.03 -6.96 8.33
C ILE A 89 1.04 -5.88 8.03
N VAL A 90 0.77 -5.11 6.99
CA VAL A 90 1.46 -3.86 6.68
C VAL A 90 0.43 -2.76 6.56
N ILE A 91 0.74 -1.62 7.16
CA ILE A 91 -0.12 -0.45 7.11
C ILE A 91 0.15 0.25 5.77
N ILE A 92 -0.89 0.43 4.97
CA ILE A 92 -0.80 1.01 3.61
C ILE A 92 -1.29 2.46 3.54
N HIS A 93 -1.98 2.94 4.59
CA HIS A 93 -2.53 4.28 4.68
C HIS A 93 -2.33 4.88 6.08
N GLY A 94 -2.30 6.22 6.17
CA GLY A 94 -2.13 6.98 7.43
C GLY A 94 -0.67 7.22 7.82
N ASP A 95 -0.45 7.82 9.00
CA ASP A 95 0.87 8.20 9.52
C ASP A 95 1.82 7.02 9.72
N LEU A 96 1.26 5.83 9.92
CA LEU A 96 2.01 4.60 10.13
C LEU A 96 2.21 3.80 8.84
N ALA A 97 1.90 4.37 7.67
CA ALA A 97 2.11 3.70 6.39
C ALA A 97 3.55 3.17 6.25
N ASN A 98 3.68 1.99 5.65
CA ASN A 98 4.90 1.19 5.52
C ASN A 98 5.40 0.50 6.80
N ASN A 99 4.76 0.72 7.96
CA ASN A 99 5.07 -0.12 9.13
C ASN A 99 4.41 -1.49 9.03
N THR A 100 5.13 -2.49 9.49
CA THR A 100 4.65 -3.87 9.61
C THR A 100 4.30 -4.19 11.06
N GLY A 101 3.47 -5.21 11.23
CA GLY A 101 3.13 -5.73 12.55
C GLY A 101 2.33 -7.00 12.46
N THR A 102 1.90 -7.49 13.61
CA THR A 102 1.01 -8.66 13.73
C THR A 102 -0.31 -8.22 14.31
N LEU A 103 -1.41 -8.54 13.63
CA LEU A 103 -2.74 -8.26 14.16
C LEU A 103 -3.05 -9.18 15.34
N ILE A 104 -3.05 -8.65 16.55
CA ILE A 104 -3.29 -9.43 17.78
C ILE A 104 -4.77 -9.41 18.21
N GLY A 105 -5.52 -8.42 17.74
CA GLY A 105 -6.94 -8.27 18.01
C GLY A 105 -7.64 -7.41 16.97
N VAL A 106 -8.96 -7.49 16.96
CA VAL A 106 -9.86 -6.64 16.16
C VAL A 106 -10.94 -6.15 17.10
N ASP A 107 -11.17 -4.84 17.12
CA ASP A 107 -12.21 -4.18 17.89
C ASP A 107 -13.06 -3.33 16.95
N GLY A 108 -14.25 -3.81 16.59
CA GLY A 108 -15.12 -3.16 15.61
C GLY A 108 -14.45 -2.98 14.24
N THR A 109 -14.15 -1.73 13.88
CA THR A 109 -13.46 -1.34 12.63
C THR A 109 -11.95 -1.20 12.78
N ASP A 110 -11.46 -1.28 14.01
CA ASP A 110 -10.06 -1.07 14.36
C ASP A 110 -9.34 -2.39 14.59
N GLY A 111 -8.11 -2.44 14.11
CA GLY A 111 -7.16 -3.52 14.32
C GLY A 111 -6.20 -3.16 15.45
N ILE A 112 -6.10 -4.04 16.43
CA ILE A 112 -5.08 -3.96 17.47
C ILE A 112 -3.85 -4.69 16.93
N VAL A 113 -2.87 -3.91 16.49
CA VAL A 113 -1.65 -4.42 15.84
C VAL A 113 -0.48 -4.26 16.80
N LYS A 114 0.24 -5.36 17.01
CA LYS A 114 1.55 -5.33 17.64
C LYS A 114 2.57 -4.98 16.56
N MET A 115 3.17 -3.81 16.66
CA MET A 115 4.15 -3.32 15.70
C MET A 115 5.43 -4.17 15.73
N ASP A 116 5.99 -4.45 14.56
CA ASP A 116 7.30 -5.12 14.44
C ASP A 116 8.41 -4.07 14.59
N THR A 117 8.47 -3.45 15.76
CA THR A 117 9.49 -2.48 16.14
C THR A 117 10.29 -3.05 17.31
N ALA A 118 11.49 -2.54 17.56
CA ALA A 118 12.36 -3.03 18.64
C ALA A 118 11.68 -3.11 20.01
N ASN A 119 10.67 -2.27 20.27
CA ASN A 119 9.93 -2.21 21.52
C ASN A 119 8.62 -3.03 21.52
N GLY A 120 8.17 -3.52 20.35
CA GLY A 120 6.96 -4.34 20.22
C GLY A 120 5.67 -3.61 20.65
N ASP A 121 5.59 -2.30 20.42
CA ASP A 121 4.47 -1.46 20.81
C ASP A 121 3.13 -1.95 20.22
N ILE A 122 2.06 -1.83 20.99
CA ILE A 122 0.71 -2.14 20.53
C ILE A 122 0.05 -0.83 20.08
N LYS A 123 -0.44 -0.80 18.85
CA LYS A 123 -1.14 0.34 18.27
C LYS A 123 -2.50 -0.10 17.75
N ILE A 124 -3.45 0.82 17.88
CA ILE A 124 -4.78 0.69 17.31
C ILE A 124 -4.74 1.40 15.96
N VAL A 125 -5.04 0.69 14.89
CA VAL A 125 -5.01 1.19 13.51
C VAL A 125 -6.25 0.72 12.77
N GLU A 126 -6.74 1.51 11.82
CA GLU A 126 -7.92 1.11 11.06
C GLU A 126 -7.64 -0.15 10.22
N LEU A 127 -8.52 -1.16 10.29
CA LEU A 127 -8.37 -2.39 9.52
C LEU A 127 -8.39 -2.17 8.02
N ARG A 128 -9.13 -1.16 7.52
CA ARG A 128 -9.15 -0.80 6.10
C ARG A 128 -7.81 -0.25 5.61
N SER A 129 -7.03 0.33 6.52
CA SER A 129 -5.70 0.87 6.25
C SER A 129 -4.61 -0.19 6.37
N CYS A 130 -4.98 -1.44 6.67
CA CYS A 130 -4.08 -2.56 6.84
C CYS A 130 -4.23 -3.57 5.69
N ALA A 131 -3.11 -3.98 5.12
CA ALA A 131 -3.04 -5.08 4.17
C ALA A 131 -2.46 -6.32 4.84
N LYS A 132 -3.02 -7.49 4.51
CA LYS A 132 -2.44 -8.76 4.94
C LYS A 132 -1.08 -8.99 4.27
N LEU A 133 -0.03 -9.06 5.08
CA LEU A 133 1.34 -9.32 4.64
C LEU A 133 1.58 -10.83 4.62
N VAL A 134 2.00 -11.33 3.46
CA VAL A 134 2.37 -12.72 3.22
C VAL A 134 3.87 -12.79 3.02
N SER A 135 4.58 -12.66 4.14
CA SER A 135 6.02 -12.91 4.18
C SER A 135 6.31 -14.35 3.77
N ARG A 136 7.38 -14.53 3.00
CA ARG A 136 7.74 -15.78 2.35
C ARG A 136 8.22 -16.87 3.32
#